data_AF-A0A2D8MYH2-F1
#
_entry.id   AF-A0A2D8MYH2-F1
#
_cell.length_a   1.000
_cell.length_b   1.000
_cell.length_c   1.000
_cell.angle_alpha   90.00
_cell.angle_beta   90.00
_cell.angle_gamma   90.00
#
_symmetry.space_group_name_H-M   'P 1'
#
loop_
_entity.id
_entity.type
_entity.pdbx_description
1 polymer ?
#
loop_
_entity_poly.entity_id
_entity_poly.type
_entity_poly.pdbx_seq_one_letter_code
_entity_poly.pdbx_strand_id
1 'polypeptide(L)'
;MAENKEGSNLYGEPDDYENEYDEEMDGEEELFDRPNWLTEMPYWAVSAILHIILILIIGGLVMSRTSLKAEKNIDMIAKLKKKPPKYDPKKKRDLKRTPKILNPKIIKEPVIKRKIDEVTTDIPKGTDLNNLSNVNQNSTMVNDAIGVGGGAAGAYGHRYGKGSLIREGGSEGTESAVLAALEWLYRHQDADGGWKAAGFNNASVRERRGPSANRDAKRYPKDTGWEENDIGVTALAILAFTGFGHTHMDGEYEHFVDCLKKAVKYMLKSQTMRTGDPAKDGRYGSGNSEQWIYNHSIATMAMAELLLMSNDFKLKRSAKEATKLCLRAQNDGRGWRYGIKPGDNDTSVTGWMVLALKTAKQCRLGVPKQEFQNAFGGALKWFEYATASNGKTGYNVPGDEGSRLAKGHPDPYPFSKDLSCMSAVGVLCRLFAGQSRKDASIRSGVDILNQQPPMWREQKGRSLSSINIYYWYYATYAMFQFGGKPWQVWNQKMQRALVDTQRAEYKDDSPEVDGSWDPIGEWGISGGRVYSTALGAMTLEVYYRFERQQEGIGL
;
A
#
# COMPACT_ATOMS: atom_id res chain seq x y z
N MET A 1 -36.87 -31.33 56.16
CA MET A 1 -36.90 -32.78 55.87
C MET A 1 -36.62 -32.89 54.37
N ALA A 2 -35.42 -33.28 53.94
CA ALA A 2 -34.92 -34.67 53.97
C ALA A 2 -35.97 -35.59 53.31
N GLU A 3 -35.72 -36.42 52.31
CA GLU A 3 -34.49 -37.10 51.88
C GLU A 3 -34.95 -38.08 50.78
N ASN A 4 -34.04 -38.53 49.92
CA ASN A 4 -33.94 -39.92 49.42
C ASN A 4 -35.07 -40.48 48.52
N LYS A 5 -34.85 -41.43 47.61
CA LYS A 5 -33.72 -42.29 47.24
C LYS A 5 -34.06 -42.92 45.88
N GLU A 6 -33.06 -43.10 45.03
CA GLU A 6 -33.07 -44.17 44.03
C GLU A 6 -32.58 -45.48 44.66
N GLY A 7 -33.03 -46.61 44.11
CA GLY A 7 -32.50 -47.93 44.41
C GLY A 7 -33.20 -49.03 43.62
N SER A 8 -32.52 -49.59 42.62
CA SER A 8 -32.85 -50.87 41.99
C SER A 8 -31.60 -51.76 41.97
N ASN A 9 -31.69 -52.88 42.68
CA ASN A 9 -30.75 -54.02 42.68
C ASN A 9 -30.58 -54.62 41.27
N LEU A 10 -29.47 -55.34 41.04
CA LEU A 10 -29.47 -56.79 40.76
C LEU A 10 -28.06 -57.38 40.53
N TYR A 11 -27.66 -58.27 41.45
CA TYR A 11 -27.00 -59.60 41.30
C TYR A 11 -25.86 -59.87 40.30
N GLY A 12 -24.82 -60.57 40.79
CA GLY A 12 -24.14 -61.66 40.05
C GLY A 12 -22.62 -61.81 40.22
N GLU A 13 -22.18 -62.66 41.15
CA GLU A 13 -20.94 -63.48 41.06
C GLU A 13 -21.22 -64.72 40.15
N PRO A 14 -20.26 -65.59 39.70
CA PRO A 14 -18.90 -65.86 40.23
C PRO A 14 -17.76 -66.20 39.20
N ASP A 15 -16.55 -66.44 39.74
CA ASP A 15 -15.43 -67.34 39.34
C ASP A 15 -14.83 -67.36 37.90
N ASP A 16 -13.50 -67.17 37.79
CA ASP A 16 -12.51 -68.23 37.43
C ASP A 16 -11.11 -67.74 36.96
N TYR A 17 -10.09 -68.48 37.44
CA TYR A 17 -8.69 -68.74 37.02
C TYR A 17 -7.92 -67.82 36.03
N GLU A 18 -6.69 -67.41 36.40
CA GLU A 18 -5.41 -68.00 35.92
C GLU A 18 -4.17 -67.22 36.41
N ASN A 19 -3.06 -67.94 36.57
CA ASN A 19 -1.79 -67.57 37.19
C ASN A 19 -0.79 -66.89 36.23
N GLU A 20 0.26 -66.33 36.86
CA GLU A 20 1.60 -66.00 36.33
C GLU A 20 1.73 -64.77 35.43
N TYR A 21 2.43 -63.73 35.90
CA TYR A 21 3.79 -63.36 35.45
C TYR A 21 4.40 -62.37 36.44
N ASP A 22 5.69 -62.57 36.72
CA ASP A 22 6.56 -61.82 37.62
C ASP A 22 6.75 -60.34 37.26
N GLU A 23 7.36 -59.65 38.21
CA GLU A 23 8.17 -58.41 38.14
C GLU A 23 7.49 -57.06 38.44
N GLU A 24 7.87 -56.56 39.64
CA GLU A 24 8.29 -55.19 39.95
C GLU A 24 7.45 -54.03 39.39
N MET A 25 6.71 -53.35 40.28
CA MET A 25 6.45 -51.90 40.19
C MET A 25 5.92 -51.37 41.53
N ASP A 26 6.80 -50.74 42.30
CA ASP A 26 6.46 -49.64 43.20
C ASP A 26 7.61 -48.62 43.12
N GLY A 27 7.53 -47.74 42.11
CA GLY A 27 8.41 -46.61 41.90
C GLY A 27 7.61 -45.32 41.85
N GLU A 28 7.24 -44.80 43.02
CA GLU A 28 6.76 -43.42 43.18
C GLU A 28 7.94 -42.43 43.18
N GLU A 29 7.79 -41.37 42.38
CA GLU A 29 8.38 -40.03 42.53
C GLU A 29 9.91 -39.87 42.67
N GLU A 30 10.65 -39.91 41.56
CA GLU A 30 11.88 -39.13 41.41
C GLU A 30 11.60 -37.80 40.68
N LEU A 31 11.29 -36.75 41.42
CA LEU A 31 11.39 -35.37 40.91
C LEU A 31 12.10 -34.49 41.95
N PHE A 32 13.35 -34.14 41.64
CA PHE A 32 14.27 -33.24 42.34
C PHE A 32 15.09 -33.85 43.49
N ASP A 33 16.13 -34.59 43.11
CA ASP A 33 17.27 -34.81 43.99
C ASP A 33 17.97 -33.46 44.25
N ARG A 34 17.96 -33.00 45.51
CA ARG A 34 18.62 -31.75 45.89
C ARG A 34 20.13 -32.01 45.91
N PRO A 35 20.95 -31.20 45.22
CA PRO A 35 22.39 -31.39 45.27
C PRO A 35 22.91 -31.38 46.72
N ASN A 36 23.71 -32.37 47.13
CA ASN A 36 24.23 -32.53 48.49
C ASN A 36 24.90 -31.26 49.08
N TRP A 37 25.38 -30.36 48.22
CA TRP A 37 25.96 -29.08 48.65
C TRP A 37 24.92 -28.07 49.19
N LEU A 38 23.63 -28.23 48.88
CA LEU A 38 22.57 -27.35 49.37
C LEU A 38 22.14 -27.68 50.81
N THR A 39 22.34 -28.93 51.25
CA THR A 39 21.97 -29.43 52.59
C THR A 39 23.03 -29.15 53.66
N GLU A 40 24.29 -28.97 53.27
CA GLU A 40 25.41 -28.72 54.19
C GLU A 40 25.77 -27.22 54.34
N MET A 41 25.18 -26.35 53.52
CA MET A 41 25.46 -24.92 53.58
C MET A 41 24.73 -24.25 54.76
N PRO A 42 25.43 -23.47 55.60
CA PRO A 42 24.78 -22.64 56.60
C PRO A 42 23.75 -21.70 55.96
N TYR A 43 22.60 -21.51 56.61
CA TYR A 43 21.50 -20.68 56.09
C TYR A 43 21.94 -19.26 55.69
N TRP A 44 22.95 -18.70 56.37
CA TRP A 44 23.51 -17.39 56.06
C TRP A 44 24.26 -17.37 54.71
N ALA A 45 24.87 -18.49 54.30
CA ALA A 45 25.61 -18.60 53.05
C ALA A 45 24.67 -18.73 51.83
N VAL A 46 23.56 -19.47 51.98
CA VAL A 46 22.49 -19.53 50.97
C VAL A 46 21.85 -18.15 50.78
N SER A 47 21.60 -17.42 51.88
CA SER A 47 21.13 -16.04 51.84
C SER A 47 22.13 -15.11 51.15
N ALA A 48 23.43 -15.23 51.44
CA ALA A 48 24.47 -14.42 50.80
C ALA A 48 24.53 -14.64 49.29
N ILE A 49 24.41 -15.88 48.81
CA ILE A 49 24.38 -16.19 47.38
C ILE A 49 23.15 -15.57 46.70
N LEU A 50 21.97 -15.69 47.32
CA LEU A 50 20.74 -15.06 46.81
C LEU A 50 20.86 -13.54 46.72
N HIS A 51 21.46 -12.90 47.72
CA HIS A 51 21.69 -11.45 47.69
C HIS A 51 22.72 -11.06 46.63
N ILE A 52 23.78 -11.85 46.41
CA ILE A 52 24.75 -11.61 45.34
C ILE A 52 24.08 -11.70 43.96
N ILE A 53 23.25 -12.72 43.74
CA ILE A 53 22.49 -12.87 42.48
C ILE A 53 21.53 -11.68 42.29
N LEU A 54 20.84 -11.25 43.35
CA LEU A 54 19.95 -10.09 43.30
C LEU A 54 20.71 -8.79 42.98
N ILE A 55 21.88 -8.58 43.59
CA ILE A 55 22.75 -7.44 43.32
C ILE A 55 23.26 -7.46 41.89
N LEU A 56 23.59 -8.63 41.33
CA LEU A 56 24.00 -8.78 39.93
C LEU A 56 22.85 -8.50 38.96
N ILE A 57 21.62 -8.93 39.26
CA ILE A 57 20.43 -8.63 38.46
C ILE A 57 20.11 -7.13 38.49
N ILE A 58 20.13 -6.53 39.69
CA ILE A 58 19.90 -5.08 39.85
C ILE A 58 21.02 -4.29 39.18
N GLY A 59 22.28 -4.70 39.33
CA GLY A 59 23.44 -4.12 38.66
C GLY A 59 23.32 -4.21 37.14
N GLY A 60 22.88 -5.34 36.61
CA GLY A 60 22.59 -5.53 35.18
C GLY A 60 21.45 -4.64 34.67
N LEU A 61 20.38 -4.47 35.45
CA LEU A 61 19.27 -3.56 35.12
C LEU A 61 19.70 -2.08 35.17
N VAL A 62 20.54 -1.70 36.14
CA VAL A 62 21.09 -0.35 36.25
C VAL A 62 22.07 -0.07 35.12
N MET A 63 22.99 -1.00 34.82
CA MET A 63 23.91 -0.89 33.68
C MET A 63 23.19 -0.90 32.34
N SER A 64 22.12 -1.68 32.19
CA SER A 64 21.26 -1.63 31.00
C SER A 64 20.59 -0.26 30.86
N ARG A 65 20.08 0.32 31.96
CA ARG A 65 19.51 1.68 31.95
C ARG A 65 20.55 2.77 31.67
N THR A 66 21.80 2.62 32.13
CA THR A 66 22.86 3.58 31.84
C THR A 66 23.39 3.43 30.42
N SER A 67 23.53 2.21 29.88
CA SER A 67 23.83 1.98 28.46
C SER A 67 22.72 2.50 27.55
N LEU A 68 21.44 2.29 27.90
CA LEU A 68 20.31 2.88 27.16
C LEU A 68 20.30 4.43 27.20
N LYS A 69 20.83 5.03 28.28
CA LYS A 69 21.05 6.49 28.36
C LYS A 69 22.28 6.94 27.57
N ALA A 70 23.35 6.15 27.56
CA ALA A 70 24.59 6.44 26.83
C ALA A 70 24.40 6.30 25.31
N GLU A 71 23.63 5.31 24.83
CA GLU A 71 23.21 5.21 23.43
C GLU A 71 22.25 6.35 23.05
N LYS A 72 21.39 6.81 23.97
CA LYS A 72 20.57 8.03 23.75
C LYS A 72 21.38 9.32 23.67
N ASN A 73 22.62 9.31 24.18
CA ASN A 73 23.55 10.45 24.15
C ASN A 73 24.56 10.38 23.00
N ILE A 74 24.41 9.45 22.06
CA ILE A 74 24.92 9.72 20.71
C ILE A 74 24.15 10.94 20.27
N ASP A 75 24.84 12.07 20.08
CA ASP A 75 24.29 13.30 19.55
C ASP A 75 23.44 12.97 18.32
N MET A 76 22.12 12.82 18.56
CA MET A 76 21.17 13.00 17.50
C MET A 76 21.40 14.45 17.12
N ILE A 77 22.13 14.64 16.02
CA ILE A 77 21.84 15.73 15.11
C ILE A 77 20.38 15.48 14.72
N ALA A 78 19.46 15.86 15.60
CA ALA A 78 18.08 16.10 15.29
C ALA A 78 18.20 17.14 14.21
N LYS A 79 18.23 16.67 12.94
CA LYS A 79 18.00 17.54 11.80
C LYS A 79 16.74 18.26 12.21
N LEU A 80 16.88 19.54 12.55
CA LEU A 80 15.74 20.41 12.82
C LEU A 80 14.78 20.10 11.67
N LYS A 81 13.63 19.45 11.98
CA LYS A 81 12.61 19.17 10.97
C LYS A 81 12.21 20.57 10.50
N LYS A 82 12.80 21.02 9.39
CA LYS A 82 12.53 22.34 8.84
C LYS A 82 11.05 22.30 8.53
N LYS A 83 10.26 23.15 9.19
CA LYS A 83 8.82 23.22 8.92
C LYS A 83 8.64 23.36 7.40
N PRO A 84 7.80 22.52 6.76
CA PRO A 84 7.56 22.66 5.34
C PRO A 84 7.05 24.07 5.05
N PRO A 85 7.32 24.61 3.85
CA PRO A 85 6.68 25.85 3.43
C PRO A 85 5.15 25.66 3.48
N LYS A 86 4.45 26.69 3.97
CA LYS A 86 2.99 26.71 3.94
C LYS A 86 2.51 26.56 2.50
N TYR A 87 1.45 25.78 2.29
CA TYR A 87 0.83 25.66 0.98
C TYR A 87 0.36 27.02 0.46
N ASP A 88 0.76 27.34 -0.77
CA ASP A 88 0.35 28.55 -1.48
C ASP A 88 -0.57 28.17 -2.66
N PRO A 89 -1.89 28.40 -2.56
CA PRO A 89 -2.86 28.05 -3.62
C PRO A 89 -2.68 28.90 -4.89
N LYS A 90 -1.96 30.02 -4.82
CA LYS A 90 -1.71 30.92 -5.96
C LYS A 90 -0.43 30.60 -6.70
N LYS A 91 0.40 29.68 -6.19
CA LYS A 91 1.63 29.26 -6.85
C LYS A 91 1.31 28.56 -8.17
N LYS A 92 1.90 29.06 -9.26
CA LYS A 92 1.77 28.44 -10.59
C LYS A 92 2.47 27.08 -10.61
N ARG A 93 1.80 26.10 -11.20
CA ARG A 93 2.26 24.70 -11.33
C ARG A 93 2.88 24.50 -12.70
N ASP A 94 4.01 25.17 -12.95
CA ASP A 94 4.65 25.15 -14.26
C ASP A 94 5.44 23.85 -14.47
N LEU A 95 5.26 23.19 -15.62
CA LEU A 95 6.03 22.01 -16.02
C LEU A 95 7.47 22.34 -16.45
N LYS A 96 7.81 23.63 -16.59
CA LYS A 96 9.16 24.06 -16.99
C LYS A 96 10.13 23.77 -15.84
N ARG A 97 11.19 23.01 -16.14
CA ARG A 97 12.34 22.83 -15.24
C ARG A 97 13.04 24.18 -15.08
N THR A 98 12.78 24.91 -14.00
CA THR A 98 13.70 25.96 -13.56
C THR A 98 15.02 25.28 -13.21
N PRO A 99 16.14 25.60 -13.87
CA PRO A 99 17.42 25.05 -13.48
C PRO A 99 17.68 25.50 -12.04
N LYS A 100 17.72 24.55 -11.10
CA LYS A 100 18.28 24.83 -9.78
C LYS A 100 19.74 25.17 -10.00
N ILE A 101 20.09 26.45 -9.91
CA ILE A 101 21.47 26.86 -9.65
C ILE A 101 21.77 26.25 -8.29
N LEU A 102 22.51 25.14 -8.28
CA LEU A 102 23.09 24.61 -7.06
C LEU A 102 24.06 25.69 -6.58
N ASN A 103 23.63 26.55 -5.67
CA ASN A 103 24.57 27.45 -5.00
C ASN A 103 25.68 26.54 -4.45
N PRO A 104 26.94 26.71 -4.86
CA PRO A 104 28.02 25.94 -4.29
C PRO A 104 27.97 26.20 -2.80
N LYS A 105 27.81 25.11 -2.02
CA LYS A 105 27.98 25.16 -0.57
C LYS A 105 29.44 25.56 -0.37
N ILE A 106 29.69 26.86 -0.15
CA ILE A 106 31.00 27.32 0.30
C ILE A 106 31.13 26.75 1.71
N ILE A 107 31.83 25.61 1.82
CA ILE A 107 32.17 25.01 3.10
C ILE A 107 33.13 26.00 3.75
N LYS A 108 32.65 26.78 4.72
CA LYS A 108 33.45 27.79 5.44
C LYS A 108 34.39 27.18 6.50
N GLU A 109 34.48 25.87 6.58
CA GLU A 109 35.37 25.18 7.53
C GLU A 109 36.50 24.48 6.78
N PRO A 110 37.78 24.81 7.07
CA PRO A 110 38.89 24.09 6.47
C PRO A 110 38.86 22.65 6.95
N VAL A 111 38.84 21.72 6.00
CA VAL A 111 39.03 20.29 6.27
C VAL A 111 40.37 20.13 6.97
N ILE A 112 40.36 19.82 8.27
CA ILE A 112 41.55 19.41 9.00
C ILE A 112 41.98 18.08 8.39
N LYS A 113 42.94 18.12 7.46
CA LYS A 113 43.63 16.92 6.98
C LYS A 113 44.40 16.34 8.17
N ARG A 114 43.89 15.26 8.76
CA ARG A 114 44.69 14.44 9.67
C ARG A 114 45.94 13.98 8.90
N LYS A 115 47.12 14.11 9.52
CA LYS A 115 48.36 13.55 8.98
C LYS A 115 48.14 12.05 8.77
N ILE A 116 48.53 11.57 7.61
CA ILE A 116 48.55 10.15 7.28
C ILE A 116 49.76 9.59 8.03
N ASP A 117 49.53 8.71 9.00
CA ASP A 117 50.62 7.94 9.59
C ASP A 117 51.19 6.99 8.53
N GLU A 118 52.51 6.89 8.47
CA GLU A 118 53.22 6.05 7.50
C GLU A 118 52.78 4.59 7.60
N VAL A 119 52.55 3.99 6.44
CA VAL A 119 52.16 2.58 6.29
C VAL A 119 53.34 1.70 6.71
N THR A 120 53.25 1.05 7.86
CA THR A 120 54.17 -0.03 8.22
C THR A 120 53.77 -1.32 7.50
N THR A 121 54.76 -2.07 7.03
CA THR A 121 54.62 -3.22 6.12
C THR A 121 54.29 -4.56 6.78
N ASP A 122 53.70 -4.56 7.98
CA ASP A 122 53.36 -5.80 8.68
C ASP A 122 51.86 -5.90 9.00
N ILE A 123 51.07 -6.26 7.98
CA ILE A 123 49.72 -6.78 8.17
C ILE A 123 49.61 -8.08 7.34
N PRO A 124 49.31 -9.24 7.96
CA PRO A 124 49.17 -10.50 7.24
C PRO A 124 48.07 -10.41 6.18
N LYS A 125 48.33 -10.96 4.99
CA LYS A 125 47.30 -11.18 3.96
C LYS A 125 46.22 -12.10 4.51
N GLY A 126 45.10 -11.53 4.94
CA GLY A 126 43.88 -12.27 5.25
C GLY A 126 43.23 -12.76 3.96
N THR A 127 43.40 -14.05 3.66
CA THR A 127 42.69 -14.78 2.59
C THR A 127 41.34 -15.26 3.09
N ASP A 128 40.36 -14.35 3.22
CA ASP A 128 38.97 -14.74 3.46
C ASP A 128 38.00 -13.79 2.75
N LEU A 129 37.08 -14.36 1.96
CA LEU A 129 36.07 -13.67 1.15
C LEU A 129 34.91 -13.09 2.00
N ASN A 130 34.97 -13.23 3.32
CA ASN A 130 33.87 -12.86 4.22
C ASN A 130 34.04 -11.53 4.97
N ASN A 131 35.06 -10.73 4.69
CA ASN A 131 35.23 -9.41 5.34
C ASN A 131 34.59 -8.26 4.55
N LEU A 132 33.26 -8.30 4.44
CA LEU A 132 32.45 -7.12 4.14
C LEU A 132 31.92 -6.53 5.46
N SER A 133 32.23 -5.25 5.70
CA SER A 133 31.70 -4.46 6.80
C SER A 133 30.18 -4.61 6.93
N ASN A 134 29.70 -4.92 8.13
CA ASN A 134 28.31 -5.21 8.51
C ASN A 134 27.32 -4.05 8.31
N VAL A 135 27.06 -3.65 7.07
CA VAL A 135 25.90 -2.85 6.69
C VAL A 135 24.97 -3.74 5.86
N ASN A 136 24.03 -4.40 6.56
CA ASN A 136 22.75 -4.92 6.04
C ASN A 136 22.75 -5.78 4.76
N GLN A 137 23.70 -6.70 4.56
CA GLN A 137 23.61 -7.66 3.44
C GLN A 137 22.66 -8.86 3.67
N ASN A 138 22.09 -9.01 4.87
CA ASN A 138 21.06 -10.04 5.16
C ASN A 138 19.62 -9.49 5.19
N SER A 139 19.36 -8.30 4.65
CA SER A 139 17.98 -7.89 4.42
C SER A 139 17.41 -8.66 3.23
N THR A 140 16.53 -9.62 3.50
CA THR A 140 15.60 -10.22 2.51
C THR A 140 14.54 -9.23 2.00
N MET A 141 14.79 -7.93 2.09
CA MET A 141 13.98 -6.88 1.49
C MET A 141 14.29 -6.85 0.00
N VAL A 142 13.53 -7.63 -0.77
CA VAL A 142 13.41 -7.45 -2.21
C VAL A 142 13.04 -5.98 -2.46
N ASN A 143 13.81 -5.26 -3.28
CA ASN A 143 13.43 -3.95 -3.82
C ASN A 143 12.17 -4.17 -4.70
N ASP A 144 10.99 -4.18 -4.05
CA ASP A 144 9.75 -4.50 -4.73
C ASP A 144 9.27 -3.28 -5.54
N ALA A 145 8.83 -3.55 -6.77
CA ALA A 145 8.36 -2.60 -7.76
C ALA A 145 7.16 -1.76 -7.28
N ILE A 146 6.49 -2.16 -6.18
CA ILE A 146 5.48 -1.37 -5.47
C ILE A 146 6.08 -0.21 -4.68
N GLY A 147 7.41 -0.02 -4.74
CA GLY A 147 8.09 1.00 -3.97
C GLY A 147 7.68 0.82 -2.52
N VAL A 148 8.00 -0.35 -1.98
CA VAL A 148 7.81 -0.72 -0.57
C VAL A 148 9.16 -1.14 0.04
N GLY A 149 10.13 -1.51 -0.82
CA GLY A 149 11.54 -1.66 -0.50
C GLY A 149 12.26 -0.31 -0.36
N GLY A 150 13.51 -0.34 0.09
CA GLY A 150 14.26 0.79 0.65
C GLY A 150 14.77 1.85 -0.33
N GLY A 151 14.27 1.95 -1.57
CA GLY A 151 14.79 2.83 -2.62
C GLY A 151 13.80 3.83 -3.25
N ALA A 152 12.48 3.69 -3.07
CA ALA A 152 11.53 4.74 -3.45
C ALA A 152 11.80 5.98 -2.58
N ALA A 153 11.64 7.19 -3.10
CA ALA A 153 12.04 8.41 -2.42
C ALA A 153 10.87 9.39 -2.39
N GLY A 154 10.02 9.38 -1.36
CA GLY A 154 8.88 10.30 -1.23
C GLY A 154 9.28 11.76 -1.51
N ALA A 155 8.33 12.61 -1.93
CA ALA A 155 8.59 13.89 -2.62
C ALA A 155 9.67 14.79 -1.98
N TYR A 156 9.84 14.74 -0.65
CA TYR A 156 10.81 15.56 0.09
C TYR A 156 11.97 14.78 0.74
N GLY A 157 12.18 13.51 0.37
CA GLY A 157 13.33 12.72 0.81
C GLY A 157 13.15 12.00 2.14
N HIS A 158 11.92 11.86 2.65
CA HIS A 158 11.58 10.92 3.73
C HIS A 158 11.40 9.48 3.24
N ARG A 159 12.17 9.14 2.21
CA ARG A 159 12.56 7.80 1.79
C ARG A 159 13.84 8.03 0.95
N TYR A 160 14.91 7.35 1.28
CA TYR A 160 16.30 7.86 1.30
C TYR A 160 16.84 8.56 0.02
N GLY A 161 16.48 9.82 -0.20
CA GLY A 161 17.25 10.78 -1.03
C GLY A 161 16.41 11.62 -1.98
N LYS A 162 16.71 12.91 -2.10
CA LYS A 162 16.09 13.90 -3.00
C LYS A 162 16.31 13.64 -4.52
N GLY A 163 16.63 12.40 -4.91
CA GLY A 163 17.21 12.07 -6.20
C GLY A 163 16.29 11.36 -7.22
N SER A 164 15.15 10.76 -6.84
CA SER A 164 14.34 10.00 -7.83
C SER A 164 13.51 10.91 -8.74
N LEU A 165 12.96 12.00 -8.22
CA LEU A 165 12.10 12.94 -8.94
C LEU A 165 12.72 13.47 -10.24
N ILE A 166 13.99 13.90 -10.18
CA ILE A 166 14.71 14.42 -11.34
C ILE A 166 15.10 13.30 -12.32
N ARG A 167 15.50 12.11 -11.80
CA ARG A 167 16.01 10.99 -12.60
C ARG A 167 14.93 10.36 -13.49
N GLU A 168 13.71 10.23 -12.97
CA GLU A 168 12.61 9.52 -13.66
C GLU A 168 11.67 10.44 -14.46
N GLY A 169 11.95 11.74 -14.46
CA GLY A 169 11.26 12.71 -15.31
C GLY A 169 10.15 13.52 -14.64
N GLY A 170 10.04 13.48 -13.31
CA GLY A 170 9.19 14.41 -12.56
C GLY A 170 9.69 15.86 -12.61
N SER A 171 8.85 16.79 -12.15
CA SER A 171 9.14 18.22 -12.06
C SER A 171 8.59 18.83 -10.78
N GLU A 172 9.08 20.02 -10.41
CA GLU A 172 8.48 20.80 -9.31
C GLU A 172 6.99 21.09 -9.56
N GLY A 173 6.59 21.24 -10.84
CA GLY A 173 5.19 21.37 -11.23
C GLY A 173 4.35 20.14 -10.88
N THR A 174 4.86 18.93 -11.13
CA THR A 174 4.15 17.69 -10.78
C THR A 174 4.08 17.46 -9.26
N GLU A 175 5.13 17.78 -8.52
CA GLU A 175 5.10 17.74 -7.04
C GLU A 175 4.11 18.75 -6.47
N SER A 176 4.10 19.97 -7.01
CA SER A 176 3.18 21.02 -6.58
C SER A 176 1.73 20.67 -6.90
N ALA A 177 1.48 19.94 -7.99
CA ALA A 177 0.15 19.44 -8.33
C ALA A 177 -0.30 18.34 -7.36
N VAL A 178 0.58 17.43 -6.98
CA VAL A 178 0.26 16.40 -5.97
C VAL A 178 -0.03 17.03 -4.62
N LEU A 179 0.82 17.94 -4.14
CA LEU A 179 0.59 18.65 -2.89
C LEU A 179 -0.77 19.39 -2.89
N ALA A 180 -1.11 20.06 -3.99
CA ALA A 180 -2.41 20.71 -4.14
C ALA A 180 -3.58 19.72 -4.06
N ALA A 181 -3.45 18.55 -4.65
CA ALA A 181 -4.46 17.50 -4.59
C ALA A 181 -4.64 16.96 -3.16
N LEU A 182 -3.55 16.78 -2.42
CA LEU A 182 -3.59 16.36 -1.01
C LEU A 182 -4.21 17.42 -0.10
N GLU A 183 -3.90 18.71 -0.33
CA GLU A 183 -4.54 19.81 0.38
C GLU A 183 -6.03 19.92 0.06
N TRP A 184 -6.43 19.59 -1.19
CA TRP A 184 -7.83 19.45 -1.54
C TRP A 184 -8.47 18.30 -0.76
N LEU A 185 -7.89 17.10 -0.79
CA LEU A 185 -8.41 15.94 -0.06
C LEU A 185 -8.52 16.21 1.44
N TYR A 186 -7.50 16.79 2.06
CA TYR A 186 -7.50 17.17 3.46
C TYR A 186 -8.70 18.06 3.83
N ARG A 187 -8.93 19.13 3.04
CA ARG A 187 -10.07 20.03 3.27
C ARG A 187 -11.41 19.31 3.13
N HIS A 188 -11.50 18.30 2.28
CA HIS A 188 -12.75 17.60 1.95
C HIS A 188 -12.94 16.28 2.70
N GLN A 189 -12.16 16.02 3.76
CA GLN A 189 -12.43 14.90 4.64
C GLN A 189 -13.70 15.16 5.45
N ASP A 190 -14.53 14.14 5.64
CA ASP A 190 -15.71 14.22 6.50
C ASP A 190 -15.32 14.12 7.98
N ALA A 191 -16.23 14.58 8.86
CA ALA A 191 -16.00 14.56 10.30
C ALA A 191 -15.79 13.14 10.88
N ASP A 192 -16.33 12.11 10.24
CA ASP A 192 -16.15 10.71 10.62
C ASP A 192 -14.79 10.12 10.19
N GLY A 193 -14.01 10.87 9.39
CA GLY A 193 -12.70 10.49 8.88
C GLY A 193 -12.69 9.90 7.48
N GLY A 194 -13.84 9.61 6.89
CA GLY A 194 -13.96 9.12 5.52
C GLY A 194 -13.95 10.24 4.47
N TRP A 195 -14.03 9.81 3.21
CA TRP A 195 -14.40 10.66 2.09
C TRP A 195 -15.60 10.06 1.38
N LYS A 196 -16.44 10.94 0.84
CA LYS A 196 -17.65 10.54 0.13
C LYS A 196 -17.47 10.57 -1.37
N ALA A 197 -17.99 9.56 -2.06
CA ALA A 197 -18.05 9.58 -3.52
C ALA A 197 -19.14 10.57 -4.00
N ALA A 198 -20.25 10.62 -3.28
CA ALA A 198 -21.37 11.55 -3.48
C ALA A 198 -21.60 12.39 -2.21
N GLY A 199 -22.05 13.63 -2.33
CA GLY A 199 -22.29 14.47 -1.16
C GLY A 199 -21.01 14.97 -0.48
N PHE A 200 -19.86 14.90 -1.15
CA PHE A 200 -18.54 15.23 -0.59
C PHE A 200 -18.39 16.68 -0.10
N ASN A 201 -19.34 17.56 -0.43
CA ASN A 201 -19.40 18.94 0.06
C ASN A 201 -20.28 19.13 1.29
N ASN A 202 -21.11 18.14 1.66
CA ASN A 202 -22.18 18.31 2.64
C ASN A 202 -21.68 18.14 4.08
N ALA A 203 -20.77 17.18 4.32
CA ALA A 203 -20.30 16.81 5.66
C ALA A 203 -18.79 17.02 5.88
N SER A 204 -18.10 17.56 4.87
CA SER A 204 -16.67 17.86 4.96
C SER A 204 -16.37 18.91 6.04
N VAL A 205 -15.26 18.75 6.78
CA VAL A 205 -14.85 19.65 7.89
C VAL A 205 -14.29 21.00 7.43
N ARG A 206 -14.72 21.50 6.28
CA ARG A 206 -14.18 22.70 5.63
C ARG A 206 -14.46 23.94 6.44
N GLU A 207 -13.39 24.72 6.66
CA GLU A 207 -13.51 26.08 7.20
C GLU A 207 -14.23 27.02 6.22
N ARG A 208 -14.05 26.82 4.91
CA ARG A 208 -14.68 27.61 3.85
C ARG A 208 -15.80 26.82 3.17
N ARG A 209 -16.99 27.41 3.11
CA ARG A 209 -18.18 26.80 2.49
C ARG A 209 -18.50 27.53 1.19
N GLY A 210 -18.07 26.95 0.06
CA GLY A 210 -18.37 27.44 -1.28
C GLY A 210 -18.67 26.28 -2.25
N PRO A 211 -19.27 26.56 -3.43
CA PRO A 211 -19.60 25.51 -4.40
C PRO A 211 -18.34 24.91 -5.04
N SER A 212 -18.19 23.58 -4.93
CA SER A 212 -17.15 22.80 -5.64
C SER A 212 -17.67 22.28 -6.99
N ALA A 213 -18.01 23.21 -7.88
CA ALA A 213 -18.65 22.92 -9.17
C ALA A 213 -17.63 22.56 -10.28
N ASN A 214 -18.08 21.78 -11.27
CA ASN A 214 -17.29 21.48 -12.48
C ASN A 214 -17.14 22.73 -13.37
N ARG A 215 -16.13 22.76 -14.27
CA ARG A 215 -15.88 23.92 -15.17
C ARG A 215 -17.09 24.19 -16.05
N ASP A 216 -17.61 23.13 -16.64
CA ASP A 216 -18.85 23.13 -17.40
C ASP A 216 -19.94 22.43 -16.59
N ALA A 217 -20.40 23.10 -15.53
CA ALA A 217 -21.44 22.58 -14.64
C ALA A 217 -22.79 22.36 -15.34
N LYS A 218 -23.02 22.98 -16.51
CA LYS A 218 -24.24 22.79 -17.32
C LYS A 218 -24.21 21.43 -18.00
N ARG A 219 -23.07 21.06 -18.58
CA ARG A 219 -22.89 19.77 -19.25
C ARG A 219 -22.62 18.64 -18.27
N TYR A 220 -21.86 18.92 -17.22
CA TYR A 220 -21.44 17.96 -16.21
C TYR A 220 -21.94 18.42 -14.84
N PRO A 221 -23.09 17.93 -14.37
CA PRO A 221 -23.62 18.30 -13.07
C PRO A 221 -22.62 18.06 -11.94
N LYS A 222 -22.71 18.88 -10.89
CA LYS A 222 -21.92 18.67 -9.68
C LYS A 222 -22.35 17.37 -8.98
N ASP A 223 -21.38 16.72 -8.35
CA ASP A 223 -21.62 15.71 -7.31
C ASP A 223 -22.51 14.52 -7.75
N THR A 224 -22.02 13.76 -8.73
CA THR A 224 -22.74 12.65 -9.37
C THR A 224 -22.29 11.25 -8.91
N GLY A 225 -21.41 11.18 -7.90
CA GLY A 225 -20.82 9.94 -7.41
C GLY A 225 -21.84 8.95 -6.85
N TRP A 226 -21.38 7.73 -6.56
CA TRP A 226 -22.20 6.66 -6.00
C TRP A 226 -21.77 6.35 -4.57
N GLU A 227 -22.68 6.51 -3.61
CA GLU A 227 -22.41 6.38 -2.16
C GLU A 227 -21.82 5.01 -1.79
N GLU A 228 -22.11 3.97 -2.56
CA GLU A 228 -21.56 2.63 -2.33
C GLU A 228 -20.04 2.59 -2.48
N ASN A 229 -19.41 3.60 -3.07
CA ASN A 229 -17.96 3.70 -3.30
C ASN A 229 -17.19 4.45 -2.20
N ASP A 230 -17.85 4.91 -1.13
CA ASP A 230 -17.21 5.69 -0.05
C ASP A 230 -15.94 5.03 0.53
N ILE A 231 -15.99 3.71 0.73
CA ILE A 231 -14.85 2.93 1.22
C ILE A 231 -13.70 2.94 0.21
N GLY A 232 -14.02 2.77 -1.08
CA GLY A 232 -13.03 2.78 -2.15
C GLY A 232 -12.37 4.14 -2.29
N VAL A 233 -13.13 5.23 -2.31
CA VAL A 233 -12.57 6.58 -2.46
C VAL A 233 -11.81 7.04 -1.21
N THR A 234 -12.24 6.62 -0.02
CA THR A 234 -11.47 6.82 1.22
C THR A 234 -10.12 6.10 1.14
N ALA A 235 -10.10 4.85 0.67
CA ALA A 235 -8.88 4.09 0.49
C ALA A 235 -7.95 4.70 -0.58
N LEU A 236 -8.50 5.20 -1.69
CA LEU A 236 -7.72 5.94 -2.70
C LEU A 236 -7.11 7.23 -2.13
N ALA A 237 -7.85 7.98 -1.30
CA ALA A 237 -7.33 9.16 -0.64
C ALA A 237 -6.16 8.81 0.30
N ILE A 238 -6.31 7.75 1.11
CA ILE A 238 -5.21 7.22 1.94
C ILE A 238 -3.99 6.90 1.07
N LEU A 239 -4.20 6.18 -0.03
CA LEU A 239 -3.12 5.80 -0.95
C LEU A 239 -2.41 7.03 -1.54
N ALA A 240 -3.11 8.13 -1.84
CA ALA A 240 -2.46 9.36 -2.31
C ALA A 240 -1.54 9.96 -1.21
N PHE A 241 -2.02 10.04 0.03
CA PHE A 241 -1.18 10.52 1.13
C PHE A 241 0.04 9.63 1.38
N THR A 242 -0.12 8.29 1.34
CA THR A 242 1.01 7.37 1.51
C THR A 242 2.01 7.46 0.37
N GLY A 243 1.55 7.66 -0.87
CA GLY A 243 2.44 7.88 -2.02
C GLY A 243 3.29 9.14 -1.89
N PHE A 244 2.80 10.16 -1.20
CA PHE A 244 3.56 11.37 -0.87
C PHE A 244 4.48 11.22 0.35
N GLY A 245 4.39 10.10 1.07
CA GLY A 245 5.25 9.76 2.20
C GLY A 245 4.62 10.00 3.57
N HIS A 246 3.30 10.18 3.67
CA HIS A 246 2.61 10.41 4.94
C HIS A 246 1.91 9.15 5.45
N THR A 247 1.91 8.98 6.77
CA THR A 247 1.16 7.95 7.48
C THR A 247 0.34 8.58 8.61
N HIS A 248 -0.48 7.78 9.29
CA HIS A 248 -1.15 8.21 10.52
C HIS A 248 -0.21 8.41 11.71
N MET A 249 1.08 8.06 11.58
CA MET A 249 2.08 8.11 12.65
C MET A 249 3.14 9.19 12.43
N ASP A 250 3.55 9.43 11.18
CA ASP A 250 4.59 10.39 10.81
C ASP A 250 4.36 10.95 9.41
N GLY A 251 4.88 12.15 9.18
CA GLY A 251 4.80 12.88 7.93
C GLY A 251 5.38 14.28 8.08
N GLU A 252 5.69 14.92 6.94
CA GLU A 252 6.22 16.29 6.94
C GLU A 252 5.15 17.34 7.30
N TYR A 253 3.89 17.05 6.97
CA TYR A 253 2.74 17.95 7.17
C TYR A 253 1.85 17.35 8.26
N GLU A 254 1.83 17.97 9.44
CA GLU A 254 1.13 17.45 10.63
C GLU A 254 -0.38 17.28 10.39
N HIS A 255 -1.00 18.22 9.67
CA HIS A 255 -2.44 18.15 9.37
C HIS A 255 -2.82 16.96 8.49
N PHE A 256 -1.91 16.49 7.62
CA PHE A 256 -2.10 15.24 6.86
C PHE A 256 -1.99 14.01 7.77
N VAL A 257 -1.11 14.02 8.76
CA VAL A 257 -1.00 12.93 9.75
C VAL A 257 -2.30 12.81 10.54
N ASP A 258 -2.86 13.93 11.00
CA ASP A 258 -4.12 13.94 11.74
C ASP A 258 -5.32 13.53 10.86
N CYS A 259 -5.30 13.94 9.59
CA CYS A 259 -6.26 13.47 8.59
C CYS A 259 -6.22 11.94 8.45
N LEU A 260 -5.02 11.37 8.30
CA LEU A 260 -4.84 9.92 8.20
C LEU A 260 -5.22 9.16 9.47
N LYS A 261 -5.01 9.72 10.67
CA LYS A 261 -5.49 9.11 11.93
C LYS A 261 -7.00 8.91 11.91
N LYS A 262 -7.74 9.92 11.46
CA LYS A 262 -9.21 9.84 11.33
C LYS A 262 -9.62 8.83 10.26
N ALA A 263 -8.94 8.83 9.11
CA ALA A 263 -9.19 7.88 8.03
C ALA A 263 -8.94 6.42 8.46
N VAL A 264 -7.84 6.15 9.16
CA VAL A 264 -7.54 4.82 9.72
C VAL A 264 -8.63 4.37 10.70
N LYS A 265 -9.05 5.27 11.60
CA LYS A 265 -10.14 4.98 12.54
C LYS A 265 -11.44 4.65 11.80
N TYR A 266 -11.77 5.41 10.75
CA TYR A 266 -12.93 5.15 9.89
C TYR A 266 -12.83 3.78 9.23
N MET A 267 -11.70 3.45 8.58
CA MET A 267 -11.50 2.18 7.90
C MET A 267 -11.59 0.97 8.84
N LEU A 268 -11.01 1.07 10.04
CA LEU A 268 -11.10 0.02 11.06
C LEU A 268 -12.54 -0.18 11.55
N LYS A 269 -13.30 0.90 11.72
CA LYS A 269 -14.73 0.83 12.10
C LYS A 269 -15.58 0.21 10.99
N SER A 270 -15.21 0.46 9.74
CA SER A 270 -15.91 -0.05 8.56
C SER A 270 -15.54 -1.48 8.18
N GLN A 271 -14.63 -2.14 8.92
CA GLN A 271 -14.26 -3.53 8.66
C GLN A 271 -15.16 -4.50 9.44
N THR A 272 -15.78 -5.43 8.71
CA THR A 272 -16.56 -6.52 9.28
C THR A 272 -15.60 -7.60 9.79
N MET A 273 -15.73 -7.97 11.07
CA MET A 273 -14.81 -8.89 11.75
C MET A 273 -15.55 -9.72 12.79
N ARG A 274 -15.10 -10.96 12.99
CA ARG A 274 -15.59 -11.89 14.04
C ARG A 274 -17.08 -12.21 13.91
N THR A 275 -17.60 -12.26 12.69
CA THR A 275 -18.99 -12.70 12.44
C THR A 275 -19.10 -14.22 12.40
N GLY A 276 -17.99 -14.94 12.19
CA GLY A 276 -18.00 -16.39 11.97
C GLY A 276 -18.44 -16.78 10.56
N ASP A 277 -18.70 -15.79 9.70
CA ASP A 277 -19.13 -15.96 8.32
C ASP A 277 -17.94 -15.62 7.41
N PRO A 278 -17.29 -16.63 6.78
CA PRO A 278 -16.15 -16.41 5.90
C PRO A 278 -16.44 -15.49 4.72
N ALA A 279 -17.73 -15.29 4.38
CA ALA A 279 -18.15 -14.40 3.31
C ALA A 279 -18.15 -12.91 3.70
N LYS A 280 -18.08 -12.62 5.01
CA LYS A 280 -18.14 -11.26 5.55
C LYS A 280 -16.88 -10.89 6.33
N ASP A 281 -16.26 -11.86 6.99
CA ASP A 281 -15.09 -11.61 7.83
C ASP A 281 -13.89 -11.07 7.03
N GLY A 282 -13.36 -9.94 7.48
CA GLY A 282 -12.26 -9.19 6.85
C GLY A 282 -12.73 -8.12 5.87
N ARG A 283 -14.01 -8.08 5.49
CA ARG A 283 -14.54 -7.17 4.48
C ARG A 283 -14.52 -5.72 4.96
N TYR A 284 -14.11 -4.80 4.09
CA TYR A 284 -14.30 -3.36 4.31
C TYR A 284 -15.61 -2.90 3.66
N GLY A 285 -16.39 -2.11 4.39
CA GLY A 285 -17.70 -1.63 3.99
C GLY A 285 -18.85 -2.58 4.30
N SER A 286 -20.03 -2.00 4.48
CA SER A 286 -21.30 -2.71 4.63
C SER A 286 -22.13 -2.58 3.35
N GLY A 287 -22.84 -3.64 2.94
CA GLY A 287 -23.80 -3.56 1.84
C GLY A 287 -23.84 -4.79 0.93
N ASN A 288 -24.87 -4.89 0.09
CA ASN A 288 -25.02 -5.97 -0.89
C ASN A 288 -24.64 -5.51 -2.32
N SER A 289 -24.10 -4.29 -2.47
CA SER A 289 -23.63 -3.80 -3.77
C SER A 289 -22.45 -4.62 -4.27
N GLU A 290 -22.52 -5.10 -5.51
CA GLU A 290 -21.45 -5.82 -6.20
C GLU A 290 -20.11 -5.05 -6.18
N GLN A 291 -20.13 -3.70 -6.12
CA GLN A 291 -18.94 -2.85 -6.09
C GLN A 291 -18.03 -3.07 -4.88
N TRP A 292 -18.50 -3.78 -3.85
CA TRP A 292 -17.75 -3.99 -2.62
C TRP A 292 -16.37 -4.63 -2.84
N ILE A 293 -16.21 -5.45 -3.88
CA ILE A 293 -14.94 -6.09 -4.22
C ILE A 293 -13.86 -5.07 -4.62
N TYR A 294 -14.21 -4.02 -5.38
CA TYR A 294 -13.30 -2.91 -5.67
C TYR A 294 -12.93 -2.17 -4.40
N ASN A 295 -13.93 -1.79 -3.63
CA ASN A 295 -13.72 -1.07 -2.37
C ASN A 295 -12.82 -1.86 -1.42
N HIS A 296 -13.06 -3.16 -1.29
CA HIS A 296 -12.32 -4.04 -0.41
C HIS A 296 -10.88 -4.24 -0.86
N SER A 297 -10.63 -4.46 -2.15
CA SER A 297 -9.26 -4.63 -2.67
C SER A 297 -8.43 -3.35 -2.52
N ILE A 298 -8.99 -2.19 -2.88
CA ILE A 298 -8.32 -0.90 -2.70
C ILE A 298 -8.07 -0.61 -1.21
N ALA A 299 -9.06 -0.87 -0.34
CA ALA A 299 -8.91 -0.73 1.11
C ALA A 299 -7.84 -1.66 1.69
N THR A 300 -7.77 -2.90 1.22
CA THR A 300 -6.74 -3.86 1.64
C THR A 300 -5.35 -3.35 1.26
N MET A 301 -5.19 -2.83 0.04
CA MET A 301 -3.93 -2.19 -0.39
C MET A 301 -3.56 -1.02 0.51
N ALA A 302 -4.49 -0.09 0.76
CA ALA A 302 -4.25 1.11 1.57
C ALA A 302 -3.84 0.79 3.02
N MET A 303 -4.56 -0.13 3.66
CA MET A 303 -4.31 -0.51 5.06
C MET A 303 -3.03 -1.33 5.21
N ALA A 304 -2.68 -2.15 4.21
CA ALA A 304 -1.39 -2.83 4.15
C ALA A 304 -0.23 -1.85 3.92
N GLU A 305 -0.38 -0.88 3.02
CA GLU A 305 0.64 0.15 2.77
C GLU A 305 0.91 1.00 4.02
N LEU A 306 -0.15 1.41 4.73
CA LEU A 306 -0.02 2.11 6.01
C LEU A 306 0.70 1.26 7.06
N LEU A 307 0.31 -0.01 7.25
CA LEU A 307 1.00 -0.92 8.18
C LEU A 307 2.50 -0.98 7.91
N LEU A 308 2.86 -1.07 6.64
CA LEU A 308 4.22 -1.26 6.18
C LEU A 308 5.10 -0.01 6.34
N MET A 309 4.53 1.16 6.07
CA MET A 309 5.23 2.43 6.23
C MET A 309 5.31 2.87 7.69
N SER A 310 4.25 2.64 8.47
CA SER A 310 4.17 3.09 9.88
C SER A 310 4.74 2.10 10.87
N ASN A 311 4.85 0.82 10.50
CA ASN A 311 5.08 -0.30 11.42
C ASN A 311 4.06 -0.37 12.59
N ASP A 312 2.86 0.20 12.43
CA ASP A 312 1.82 0.11 13.46
C ASP A 312 1.18 -1.27 13.48
N PHE A 313 1.66 -2.13 14.37
CA PHE A 313 1.19 -3.51 14.53
C PHE A 313 -0.32 -3.62 14.86
N LYS A 314 -0.99 -2.55 15.29
CA LYS A 314 -2.44 -2.54 15.48
C LYS A 314 -3.19 -2.79 14.16
N LEU A 315 -2.60 -2.41 13.03
CA LEU A 315 -3.17 -2.64 11.69
C LEU A 315 -2.98 -4.08 11.21
N LYS A 316 -2.05 -4.86 11.81
CA LYS A 316 -1.69 -6.21 11.33
C LYS A 316 -2.88 -7.14 11.24
N ARG A 317 -3.76 -7.15 12.25
CA ARG A 317 -4.96 -8.00 12.25
C ARG A 317 -5.94 -7.58 11.15
N SER A 318 -6.17 -6.27 11.02
CA SER A 318 -7.06 -5.70 10.00
C SER A 318 -6.60 -6.08 8.59
N ALA A 319 -5.32 -5.84 8.29
CA ALA A 319 -4.71 -6.20 7.00
C ALA A 319 -4.72 -7.71 6.75
N LYS A 320 -4.44 -8.54 7.77
CA LYS A 320 -4.45 -10.01 7.65
C LYS A 320 -5.81 -10.55 7.25
N GLU A 321 -6.88 -10.17 7.95
CA GLU A 321 -8.21 -10.71 7.66
C GLU A 321 -8.75 -10.20 6.31
N ALA A 322 -8.44 -8.95 5.95
CA ALA A 322 -8.75 -8.43 4.62
C ALA A 322 -8.02 -9.19 3.50
N THR A 323 -6.73 -9.48 3.69
CA THR A 323 -5.92 -10.28 2.75
C THR A 323 -6.51 -11.68 2.57
N LYS A 324 -6.91 -12.34 3.66
CA LYS A 324 -7.53 -13.65 3.57
C LYS A 324 -8.85 -13.61 2.81
N LEU A 325 -9.65 -12.55 2.94
CA LEU A 325 -10.88 -12.41 2.15
C LEU A 325 -10.57 -12.26 0.66
N CYS A 326 -9.55 -11.47 0.29
CA CYS A 326 -9.08 -11.39 -1.10
C CYS A 326 -8.71 -12.78 -1.65
N LEU A 327 -7.97 -13.59 -0.88
CA LEU A 327 -7.59 -14.95 -1.27
C LEU A 327 -8.80 -15.89 -1.40
N ARG A 328 -9.74 -15.84 -0.45
CA ARG A 328 -10.98 -16.66 -0.49
C ARG A 328 -11.89 -16.30 -1.66
N ALA A 329 -11.91 -15.03 -2.07
CA ALA A 329 -12.79 -14.53 -3.12
C ALA A 329 -12.37 -14.98 -4.53
N GLN A 330 -11.12 -15.41 -4.72
CA GLN A 330 -10.59 -15.80 -6.01
C GLN A 330 -11.24 -17.07 -6.54
N ASN A 331 -11.62 -17.08 -7.81
CA ASN A 331 -12.03 -18.32 -8.48
C ASN A 331 -10.86 -19.30 -8.58
N ASP A 332 -11.14 -20.59 -8.43
CA ASP A 332 -10.09 -21.62 -8.39
C ASP A 332 -9.19 -21.58 -9.63
N GLY A 333 -7.91 -21.22 -9.42
CA GLY A 333 -6.89 -21.15 -10.46
C GLY A 333 -7.09 -20.09 -11.54
N ARG A 334 -7.99 -19.11 -11.34
CA ARG A 334 -8.25 -18.00 -12.28
C ARG A 334 -8.18 -16.63 -11.58
N GLY A 335 -8.97 -15.66 -12.01
CA GLY A 335 -9.01 -14.30 -11.48
C GLY A 335 -10.13 -14.07 -10.47
N TRP A 336 -10.60 -12.83 -10.41
CA TRP A 336 -11.65 -12.37 -9.51
C TRP A 336 -12.75 -11.65 -10.30
N ARG A 337 -13.91 -11.51 -9.66
CA ARG A 337 -15.02 -10.67 -10.11
C ARG A 337 -15.88 -10.25 -8.90
N TYR A 338 -17.11 -9.83 -9.15
CA TYR A 338 -18.09 -9.35 -8.19
C TYR A 338 -18.65 -10.46 -7.30
N GLY A 339 -17.92 -10.81 -6.25
CA GLY A 339 -18.37 -11.74 -5.22
C GLY A 339 -17.25 -12.66 -4.74
N ILE A 340 -17.66 -13.71 -4.02
CA ILE A 340 -16.75 -14.76 -3.57
C ILE A 340 -16.95 -15.93 -4.51
N LYS A 341 -15.92 -16.24 -5.30
CA LYS A 341 -15.93 -17.34 -6.28
C LYS A 341 -17.19 -17.36 -7.18
N PRO A 342 -17.53 -16.25 -7.87
CA PRO A 342 -18.76 -16.18 -8.66
C PRO A 342 -18.75 -17.09 -9.91
N GLY A 343 -17.64 -17.75 -10.24
CA GLY A 343 -17.50 -18.66 -11.37
C GLY A 343 -17.02 -18.00 -12.66
N ASP A 344 -17.19 -16.68 -12.79
CA ASP A 344 -16.66 -15.85 -13.86
C ASP A 344 -15.62 -14.84 -13.34
N ASN A 345 -14.85 -14.24 -14.26
CA ASN A 345 -13.70 -13.39 -13.92
C ASN A 345 -13.76 -12.09 -14.72
N ASP A 346 -13.15 -11.03 -14.21
CA ASP A 346 -12.87 -9.83 -14.98
C ASP A 346 -11.43 -9.33 -14.74
N THR A 347 -10.86 -8.70 -15.76
CA THR A 347 -9.47 -8.21 -15.76
C THR A 347 -9.25 -7.04 -14.78
N SER A 348 -10.22 -6.15 -14.61
CA SER A 348 -10.09 -4.95 -13.78
C SER A 348 -10.04 -5.23 -12.26
N VAL A 349 -10.96 -6.05 -11.76
CA VAL A 349 -10.99 -6.52 -10.37
C VAL A 349 -9.77 -7.38 -10.10
N THR A 350 -9.41 -8.26 -11.04
CA THR A 350 -8.19 -9.07 -10.93
C THR A 350 -6.95 -8.17 -10.78
N GLY A 351 -6.88 -7.06 -11.51
CA GLY A 351 -5.82 -6.05 -11.35
C GLY A 351 -5.71 -5.51 -9.93
N TRP A 352 -6.81 -5.01 -9.36
CA TRP A 352 -6.80 -4.47 -8.00
C TRP A 352 -6.51 -5.51 -6.93
N MET A 353 -7.02 -6.74 -7.10
CA MET A 353 -6.72 -7.85 -6.19
C MET A 353 -5.24 -8.20 -6.21
N VAL A 354 -4.61 -8.23 -7.39
CA VAL A 354 -3.16 -8.44 -7.52
C VAL A 354 -2.37 -7.33 -6.80
N LEU A 355 -2.74 -6.06 -6.98
CA LEU A 355 -2.08 -4.95 -6.28
C LEU A 355 -2.22 -5.09 -4.76
N ALA A 356 -3.42 -5.38 -4.26
CA ALA A 356 -3.69 -5.57 -2.84
C ALA A 356 -2.89 -6.72 -2.23
N LEU A 357 -2.91 -7.89 -2.88
CA LEU A 357 -2.19 -9.09 -2.42
C LEU A 357 -0.67 -8.89 -2.47
N LYS A 358 -0.15 -8.18 -3.47
CA LYS A 358 1.28 -7.91 -3.59
C LYS A 358 1.75 -6.98 -2.46
N THR A 359 1.00 -5.93 -2.13
CA THR A 359 1.29 -5.09 -0.95
C THR A 359 1.16 -5.88 0.36
N ALA A 360 0.12 -6.71 0.50
CA ALA A 360 -0.09 -7.53 1.69
C ALA A 360 0.99 -8.59 1.93
N LYS A 361 1.52 -9.21 0.86
CA LYS A 361 2.64 -10.18 0.93
C LYS A 361 3.85 -9.57 1.65
N GLN A 362 4.12 -8.28 1.43
CA GLN A 362 5.25 -7.57 2.04
C GLN A 362 5.06 -7.32 3.55
N CYS A 363 3.82 -7.29 4.03
CA CYS A 363 3.50 -7.02 5.44
C CYS A 363 3.78 -8.21 6.38
N ARG A 364 4.22 -9.38 5.87
CA ARG A 364 4.52 -10.59 6.66
C ARG A 364 3.40 -10.94 7.65
N LEU A 365 2.16 -11.00 7.15
CA LEU A 365 0.92 -11.15 7.92
C LEU A 365 0.76 -12.55 8.56
N GLY A 366 1.69 -13.48 8.32
CA GLY A 366 1.55 -14.88 8.70
C GLY A 366 0.47 -15.60 7.89
N VAL A 367 0.30 -15.20 6.63
CA VAL A 367 -0.41 -15.95 5.60
C VAL A 367 0.64 -16.80 4.86
N PRO A 368 0.39 -18.11 4.61
CA PRO A 368 1.35 -18.98 3.93
C PRO A 368 1.79 -18.43 2.57
N LYS A 369 3.09 -18.54 2.25
CA LYS A 369 3.64 -18.09 0.96
C LYS A 369 2.94 -18.77 -0.23
N GLN A 370 2.56 -20.05 -0.07
CA GLN A 370 1.89 -20.84 -1.10
C GLN A 370 0.54 -20.24 -1.50
N GLU A 371 -0.22 -19.64 -0.57
CA GLU A 371 -1.50 -19.02 -0.90
C GLU A 371 -1.33 -17.83 -1.84
N PHE A 372 -0.32 -16.98 -1.61
CA PHE A 372 0.02 -15.90 -2.52
C PHE A 372 0.51 -16.43 -3.89
N GLN A 373 1.34 -17.47 -3.90
CA GLN A 373 1.84 -18.06 -5.15
C GLN A 373 0.70 -18.64 -5.99
N ASN A 374 -0.23 -19.37 -5.38
CA ASN A 374 -1.42 -19.90 -6.03
C ASN A 374 -2.27 -18.75 -6.59
N ALA A 375 -2.45 -17.69 -5.81
CA ALA A 375 -3.26 -16.56 -6.22
C ALA A 375 -2.68 -15.81 -7.42
N PHE A 376 -1.38 -15.50 -7.40
CA PHE A 376 -0.72 -14.86 -8.53
C PHE A 376 -0.66 -15.78 -9.76
N GLY A 377 -0.46 -17.09 -9.57
CA GLY A 377 -0.50 -18.07 -10.65
C GLY A 377 -1.87 -18.11 -11.34
N GLY A 378 -2.96 -18.07 -10.57
CA GLY A 378 -4.32 -17.98 -11.11
C GLY A 378 -4.57 -16.67 -11.87
N ALA A 379 -4.10 -15.54 -11.33
CA ALA A 379 -4.19 -14.24 -11.99
C ALA A 379 -3.49 -14.23 -13.35
N LEU A 380 -2.29 -14.82 -13.45
CA LEU A 380 -1.55 -14.92 -14.70
C LEU A 380 -2.27 -15.77 -15.75
N LYS A 381 -2.80 -16.92 -15.35
CA LYS A 381 -3.64 -17.76 -16.23
C LYS A 381 -4.85 -16.99 -16.75
N TRP A 382 -5.46 -16.15 -15.91
CA TRP A 382 -6.55 -15.28 -16.34
C TRP A 382 -6.08 -14.26 -17.39
N PHE A 383 -4.98 -13.54 -17.14
CA PHE A 383 -4.50 -12.55 -18.10
C PHE A 383 -4.09 -13.21 -19.43
N GLU A 384 -3.47 -14.39 -19.39
CA GLU A 384 -3.17 -15.19 -20.58
C GLU A 384 -4.43 -15.49 -21.38
N TYR A 385 -5.47 -16.03 -20.73
CA TYR A 385 -6.77 -16.27 -21.37
C TYR A 385 -7.39 -14.99 -21.94
N ALA A 386 -7.44 -13.90 -21.16
CA ALA A 386 -8.11 -12.66 -21.55
C ALA A 386 -7.35 -11.87 -22.63
N THR A 387 -6.16 -12.31 -23.05
CA THR A 387 -5.35 -11.62 -24.06
C THR A 387 -5.52 -12.28 -25.42
N ALA A 388 -6.04 -11.52 -26.40
CA ALA A 388 -6.16 -11.99 -27.77
C ALA A 388 -4.79 -12.10 -28.46
N SER A 389 -4.75 -12.78 -29.61
CA SER A 389 -3.53 -12.98 -30.41
C SER A 389 -2.86 -11.68 -30.87
N ASN A 390 -3.62 -10.59 -30.97
CA ASN A 390 -3.10 -9.25 -31.26
C ASN A 390 -2.52 -8.51 -30.04
N GLY A 391 -2.43 -9.19 -28.88
CA GLY A 391 -1.90 -8.64 -27.63
C GLY A 391 -2.88 -7.78 -26.82
N LYS A 392 -4.09 -7.52 -27.33
CA LYS A 392 -5.11 -6.77 -26.60
C LYS A 392 -5.70 -7.65 -25.49
N THR A 393 -5.57 -7.21 -24.24
CA THR A 393 -6.28 -7.83 -23.12
C THR A 393 -7.71 -7.28 -23.05
N GLY A 394 -8.69 -8.17 -22.95
CA GLY A 394 -10.10 -7.84 -22.78
C GLY A 394 -10.54 -7.89 -21.31
N TYR A 395 -11.79 -7.51 -21.06
CA TYR A 395 -12.41 -7.44 -19.75
C TYR A 395 -12.91 -8.80 -19.29
N ASN A 396 -13.72 -9.51 -20.08
CA ASN A 396 -14.25 -10.84 -19.75
C ASN A 396 -13.82 -11.92 -20.75
N VAL A 397 -13.54 -11.53 -21.99
CA VAL A 397 -13.16 -12.44 -23.08
C VAL A 397 -11.95 -11.87 -23.82
N PRO A 398 -11.23 -12.69 -24.60
CA PRO A 398 -10.02 -12.25 -25.29
C PRO A 398 -10.25 -10.99 -26.15
N GLY A 399 -9.56 -9.90 -25.83
CA GLY A 399 -9.49 -8.69 -26.66
C GLY A 399 -10.77 -7.86 -26.82
N ASP A 400 -11.79 -8.06 -25.98
CA ASP A 400 -13.03 -7.27 -26.02
C ASP A 400 -12.80 -5.74 -25.84
N GLU A 401 -13.84 -4.94 -26.04
CA GLU A 401 -13.78 -3.48 -25.94
C GLU A 401 -13.76 -2.95 -24.50
N GLY A 402 -13.84 -3.83 -23.51
CA GLY A 402 -13.97 -3.45 -22.10
C GLY A 402 -15.40 -3.12 -21.66
N SER A 403 -15.56 -2.96 -20.35
CA SER A 403 -16.85 -2.62 -19.71
C SER A 403 -17.33 -1.21 -20.09
N ARG A 404 -18.65 -0.98 -20.06
CA ARG A 404 -19.30 0.33 -20.27
C ARG A 404 -20.26 0.62 -19.13
N LEU A 405 -20.26 1.86 -18.64
CA LEU A 405 -21.28 2.36 -17.70
C LEU A 405 -22.56 2.80 -18.43
N ALA A 406 -23.30 1.88 -19.05
CA ALA A 406 -24.49 2.22 -19.85
C ALA A 406 -25.56 3.00 -19.05
N LYS A 407 -25.75 2.67 -17.76
CA LYS A 407 -26.68 3.40 -16.87
C LYS A 407 -26.20 4.83 -16.54
N GLY A 408 -24.88 5.04 -16.44
CA GLY A 408 -24.29 6.34 -16.12
C GLY A 408 -24.05 7.21 -17.36
N HIS A 409 -23.90 6.58 -18.53
CA HIS A 409 -23.68 7.23 -19.82
C HIS A 409 -24.54 6.51 -20.88
N PRO A 410 -25.77 6.99 -21.15
CA PRO A 410 -26.65 6.37 -22.12
C PRO A 410 -26.10 6.50 -23.54
N ASP A 411 -26.65 5.71 -24.47
CA ASP A 411 -26.24 5.74 -25.86
C ASP A 411 -26.67 7.04 -26.58
N PRO A 412 -25.85 7.56 -27.52
CA PRO A 412 -24.55 7.00 -27.93
C PRO A 412 -23.44 7.22 -26.88
N TYR A 413 -22.72 6.14 -26.55
CA TYR A 413 -21.68 6.16 -25.53
C TYR A 413 -20.60 7.24 -25.80
N PRO A 414 -20.35 8.19 -24.89
CA PRO A 414 -19.57 9.39 -25.19
C PRO A 414 -18.06 9.22 -25.06
N PHE A 415 -17.56 8.04 -24.69
CA PHE A 415 -16.12 7.77 -24.48
C PHE A 415 -15.56 6.80 -25.52
N SER A 416 -14.33 7.06 -25.95
CA SER A 416 -13.59 6.18 -26.85
C SER A 416 -13.26 4.85 -26.16
N LYS A 417 -13.48 3.75 -26.89
CA LYS A 417 -13.05 2.39 -26.52
C LYS A 417 -11.72 1.98 -27.11
N ASP A 418 -11.03 2.92 -27.77
CA ASP A 418 -9.67 2.70 -28.22
C ASP A 418 -8.79 2.44 -26.99
N LEU A 419 -8.96 3.26 -25.94
CA LEU A 419 -8.24 3.18 -24.66
C LEU A 419 -8.35 1.79 -24.03
N SER A 420 -7.35 0.93 -24.27
CA SER A 420 -7.39 -0.45 -23.79
C SER A 420 -6.93 -0.52 -22.34
N CYS A 421 -7.83 -0.14 -21.42
CA CYS A 421 -7.58 -0.18 -19.99
C CYS A 421 -7.17 -1.57 -19.51
N MET A 422 -7.78 -2.60 -20.08
CA MET A 422 -7.52 -3.98 -19.69
C MET A 422 -6.11 -4.43 -20.14
N SER A 423 -5.61 -3.92 -21.27
CA SER A 423 -4.21 -4.14 -21.68
C SER A 423 -3.23 -3.48 -20.71
N ALA A 424 -3.55 -2.29 -20.19
CA ALA A 424 -2.72 -1.64 -19.16
C ALA A 424 -2.62 -2.48 -17.88
N VAL A 425 -3.75 -3.00 -17.40
CA VAL A 425 -3.79 -3.89 -16.23
C VAL A 425 -3.01 -5.17 -16.50
N GLY A 426 -3.23 -5.81 -17.65
CA GLY A 426 -2.55 -7.04 -18.04
C GLY A 426 -1.04 -6.87 -18.15
N VAL A 427 -0.54 -5.78 -18.73
CA VAL A 427 0.90 -5.49 -18.81
C VAL A 427 1.48 -5.28 -17.41
N LEU A 428 0.85 -4.46 -16.58
CA LEU A 428 1.34 -4.16 -15.23
C LEU A 428 1.45 -5.42 -14.37
N CYS A 429 0.38 -6.23 -14.33
CA CYS A 429 0.36 -7.45 -13.53
C CYS A 429 1.38 -8.49 -14.01
N ARG A 430 1.59 -8.61 -15.32
CA ARG A 430 2.64 -9.48 -15.89
C ARG A 430 4.05 -9.04 -15.50
N LEU A 431 4.34 -7.75 -15.59
CA LEU A 431 5.62 -7.19 -15.12
C LEU A 431 5.84 -7.50 -13.63
N PHE A 432 4.82 -7.29 -12.79
CA PHE A 432 4.90 -7.59 -11.36
C PHE A 432 5.03 -9.06 -10.99
N ALA A 433 4.57 -9.94 -11.87
CA ALA A 433 4.83 -11.37 -11.78
C ALA A 433 6.24 -11.76 -12.23
N GLY A 434 7.03 -10.82 -12.74
CA GLY A 434 8.41 -11.07 -13.18
C GLY A 434 8.53 -11.51 -14.63
N GLN A 435 7.47 -11.43 -15.44
CA GLN A 435 7.58 -11.71 -16.87
C GLN A 435 8.53 -10.70 -17.53
N SER A 436 9.35 -11.20 -18.46
CA SER A 436 10.36 -10.39 -19.14
C SER A 436 9.71 -9.30 -19.99
N ARG A 437 10.28 -8.08 -19.98
CA ARG A 437 9.88 -6.99 -20.89
C ARG A 437 9.98 -7.38 -22.38
N LYS A 438 10.74 -8.43 -22.70
CA LYS A 438 10.89 -8.96 -24.07
C LYS A 438 9.74 -9.88 -24.48
N ASP A 439 8.90 -10.29 -23.55
CA ASP A 439 7.73 -11.14 -23.81
C ASP A 439 6.79 -10.48 -24.83
N ALA A 440 6.29 -11.28 -25.78
CA ALA A 440 5.47 -10.78 -26.88
C ALA A 440 4.15 -10.15 -26.40
N SER A 441 3.55 -10.68 -25.33
CA SER A 441 2.30 -10.15 -24.77
C SER A 441 2.53 -8.78 -24.12
N ILE A 442 3.65 -8.59 -23.44
CA ILE A 442 4.04 -7.31 -22.83
C ILE A 442 4.36 -6.29 -23.91
N ARG A 443 5.17 -6.64 -24.92
CA ARG A 443 5.53 -5.73 -26.01
C ARG A 443 4.32 -5.27 -26.80
N SER A 444 3.44 -6.19 -27.18
CA SER A 444 2.22 -5.86 -27.91
C SER A 444 1.29 -4.98 -27.09
N GLY A 445 1.14 -5.27 -25.79
CA GLY A 445 0.39 -4.41 -24.87
C GLY A 445 0.98 -3.00 -24.79
N VAL A 446 2.30 -2.86 -24.64
CA VAL A 446 2.99 -1.55 -24.60
C VAL A 446 2.83 -0.79 -25.92
N ASP A 447 2.86 -1.47 -27.06
CA ASP A 447 2.63 -0.84 -28.36
C ASP A 447 1.20 -0.31 -28.50
N ILE A 448 0.20 -1.03 -27.96
CA ILE A 448 -1.19 -0.53 -27.85
C ILE A 448 -1.24 0.72 -26.97
N LEU A 449 -0.62 0.69 -25.79
CA LEU A 449 -0.60 1.83 -24.86
C LEU A 449 0.07 3.07 -25.48
N ASN A 450 1.20 2.90 -26.18
CA ASN A 450 1.92 4.02 -26.83
C ASN A 450 1.08 4.79 -27.86
N GLN A 451 0.10 4.14 -28.48
CA GLN A 451 -0.80 4.77 -29.45
C GLN A 451 -1.88 5.61 -28.75
N GLN A 452 -2.04 5.44 -27.44
CA GLN A 452 -3.16 5.96 -26.66
C GLN A 452 -2.68 6.71 -25.39
N PRO A 453 -1.75 7.67 -25.52
CA PRO A 453 -1.25 8.40 -24.36
C PRO A 453 -2.33 9.28 -23.73
N PRO A 454 -2.18 9.66 -22.44
CA PRO A 454 -3.16 10.50 -21.76
C PRO A 454 -3.39 11.83 -22.48
N MET A 455 -4.66 12.18 -22.65
CA MET A 455 -5.08 13.44 -23.25
C MET A 455 -6.43 13.84 -22.66
N TRP A 456 -6.47 15.03 -22.07
CA TRP A 456 -7.71 15.62 -21.55
C TRP A 456 -8.54 16.19 -22.70
N ARG A 457 -9.29 15.31 -23.38
CA ARG A 457 -10.18 15.68 -24.49
C ARG A 457 -11.61 15.29 -24.15
N GLU A 458 -12.44 16.29 -23.89
CA GLU A 458 -13.88 16.12 -23.75
C GLU A 458 -14.53 15.76 -25.08
N GLN A 459 -15.71 15.15 -25.04
CA GLN A 459 -16.47 14.84 -26.24
C GLN A 459 -16.86 16.14 -26.97
N LYS A 460 -16.69 16.19 -28.29
CA LYS A 460 -17.08 17.34 -29.13
C LYS A 460 -17.66 16.85 -30.46
N GLY A 461 -18.95 17.09 -30.69
CA GLY A 461 -19.65 16.55 -31.86
C GLY A 461 -19.52 15.02 -31.92
N ARG A 462 -19.04 14.50 -33.06
CA ARG A 462 -18.79 13.06 -33.25
C ARG A 462 -17.49 12.56 -32.60
N SER A 463 -16.62 13.46 -32.13
CA SER A 463 -15.37 13.05 -31.46
C SER A 463 -15.65 12.61 -30.03
N LEU A 464 -15.35 11.35 -29.72
CA LEU A 464 -15.53 10.77 -28.39
C LEU A 464 -14.49 11.32 -27.39
N SER A 465 -14.92 11.40 -26.13
CA SER A 465 -14.04 11.74 -25.00
C SER A 465 -12.93 10.71 -24.84
N SER A 466 -11.74 11.15 -24.45
CA SER A 466 -10.60 10.27 -24.10
C SER A 466 -10.19 10.40 -22.62
N ILE A 467 -11.06 10.98 -21.79
CA ILE A 467 -10.78 11.18 -20.37
C ILE A 467 -11.11 9.89 -19.61
N ASN A 468 -10.08 9.16 -19.21
CA ASN A 468 -10.20 7.97 -18.39
C ASN A 468 -9.03 7.89 -17.40
N ILE A 469 -9.23 8.44 -16.19
CA ILE A 469 -8.20 8.51 -15.15
C ILE A 469 -7.84 7.11 -14.63
N TYR A 470 -8.79 6.16 -14.62
CA TYR A 470 -8.53 4.76 -14.28
C TYR A 470 -7.47 4.13 -15.20
N TYR A 471 -7.67 4.30 -16.51
CA TYR A 471 -6.72 3.90 -17.54
C TYR A 471 -5.39 4.61 -17.36
N TRP A 472 -5.40 5.93 -17.17
CA TRP A 472 -4.16 6.70 -16.99
C TRP A 472 -3.35 6.22 -15.80
N TYR A 473 -3.96 5.86 -14.68
CA TYR A 473 -3.27 5.30 -13.53
C TYR A 473 -2.54 3.99 -13.88
N TYR A 474 -3.28 2.97 -14.34
CA TYR A 474 -2.69 1.66 -14.67
C TYR A 474 -1.66 1.75 -15.80
N ALA A 475 -1.98 2.48 -16.86
CA ALA A 475 -1.11 2.60 -18.02
C ALA A 475 0.14 3.41 -17.70
N THR A 476 0.04 4.49 -16.92
CA THR A 476 1.24 5.20 -16.44
C THR A 476 2.15 4.29 -15.65
N TYR A 477 1.58 3.44 -14.80
CA TYR A 477 2.38 2.52 -14.01
C TYR A 477 3.03 1.44 -14.89
N ALA A 478 2.28 0.85 -15.81
CA ALA A 478 2.79 -0.12 -16.78
C ALA A 478 3.94 0.46 -17.61
N MET A 479 3.75 1.67 -18.14
CA MET A 479 4.75 2.37 -18.96
C MET A 479 5.97 2.78 -18.14
N PHE A 480 5.80 3.18 -16.88
CA PHE A 480 6.90 3.44 -15.97
C PHE A 480 7.74 2.19 -15.69
N GLN A 481 7.07 1.06 -15.42
CA GLN A 481 7.74 -0.23 -15.16
C GLN A 481 8.41 -0.80 -16.41
N PHE A 482 7.85 -0.55 -17.60
CA PHE A 482 8.50 -0.89 -18.86
C PHE A 482 9.73 0.00 -19.13
N GLY A 483 9.61 1.31 -18.90
CA GLY A 483 10.70 2.27 -19.03
C GLY A 483 11.06 2.62 -20.48
N GLY A 484 12.29 3.11 -20.68
CA GLY A 484 12.84 3.45 -21.99
C GLY A 484 12.15 4.61 -22.71
N LYS A 485 12.26 4.64 -24.04
CA LYS A 485 11.62 5.65 -24.91
C LYS A 485 10.09 5.66 -24.78
N PRO A 486 9.37 4.52 -24.69
CA PRO A 486 7.93 4.51 -24.44
C PRO A 486 7.53 5.32 -23.20
N TRP A 487 8.22 5.12 -22.08
CA TRP A 487 8.00 5.89 -20.85
C TRP A 487 8.21 7.39 -21.06
N GLN A 488 9.31 7.81 -21.71
CA GLN A 488 9.63 9.22 -21.89
C GLN A 488 8.52 9.97 -22.66
N VAL A 489 7.96 9.35 -23.71
CA VAL A 489 6.86 9.93 -24.49
C VAL A 489 5.57 9.95 -23.67
N TRP A 490 5.24 8.82 -23.03
CA TRP A 490 4.05 8.70 -22.17
C TRP A 490 4.05 9.75 -21.06
N ASN A 491 5.16 9.86 -20.35
CA ASN A 491 5.34 10.74 -19.21
C ASN A 491 5.02 12.20 -19.55
N GLN A 492 5.57 12.71 -20.67
CA GLN A 492 5.31 14.09 -21.09
C GLN A 492 3.82 14.35 -21.37
N LYS A 493 3.12 13.37 -21.97
CA LYS A 493 1.68 13.48 -22.26
C LYS A 493 0.84 13.39 -21.00
N MET A 494 1.18 12.47 -20.09
CA MET A 494 0.55 12.32 -18.78
C MET A 494 0.64 13.60 -17.95
N GLN A 495 1.84 14.19 -17.84
CA GLN A 495 2.05 15.43 -17.09
C GLN A 495 1.20 16.57 -17.63
N ARG A 496 1.16 16.78 -18.95
CA ARG A 496 0.30 17.80 -19.57
C ARG A 496 -1.17 17.53 -19.30
N ALA A 497 -1.61 16.28 -19.51
CA ALA A 497 -3.01 15.91 -19.34
C ALA A 497 -3.52 16.16 -17.91
N LEU A 498 -2.69 15.97 -16.88
CA LEU A 498 -3.08 16.18 -15.48
C LEU A 498 -2.77 17.59 -14.97
N VAL A 499 -1.55 18.11 -15.15
CA VAL A 499 -1.16 19.40 -14.56
C VAL A 499 -1.86 20.58 -15.23
N ASP A 500 -2.05 20.55 -16.55
CA ASP A 500 -2.69 21.66 -17.27
C ASP A 500 -4.18 21.78 -16.89
N THR A 501 -4.82 20.64 -16.59
CA THR A 501 -6.26 20.52 -16.38
C THR A 501 -6.68 20.49 -14.91
N GLN A 502 -5.72 20.30 -14.00
CA GLN A 502 -5.97 20.43 -12.56
C GLN A 502 -6.57 21.79 -12.26
N ARG A 503 -7.62 21.77 -11.46
CA ARG A 503 -8.29 22.97 -10.96
C ARG A 503 -7.34 23.77 -10.09
N ALA A 504 -7.37 25.08 -10.24
CA ALA A 504 -6.54 25.96 -9.43
C ALA A 504 -7.26 27.25 -9.08
N GLU A 505 -7.06 27.75 -7.85
CA GLU A 505 -7.66 29.03 -7.42
C GLU A 505 -7.31 30.15 -8.40
N TYR A 506 -6.05 30.21 -8.83
CA TYR A 506 -5.56 31.21 -9.79
C TYR A 506 -6.09 31.04 -11.23
N LYS A 507 -6.77 29.92 -11.55
CA LYS A 507 -7.35 29.63 -12.88
C LYS A 507 -8.87 29.71 -12.89
N ASP A 508 -9.51 29.32 -11.80
CA ASP A 508 -10.91 28.89 -11.81
C ASP A 508 -11.81 29.68 -10.84
N ASP A 509 -11.33 30.79 -10.26
CA ASP A 509 -12.03 31.70 -9.34
C ASP A 509 -12.81 31.02 -8.20
N SER A 510 -12.40 29.79 -7.84
CA SER A 510 -12.99 29.03 -6.75
C SER A 510 -11.89 28.34 -5.93
N PRO A 511 -11.64 28.79 -4.69
CA PRO A 511 -10.67 28.14 -3.80
C PRO A 511 -11.11 26.72 -3.41
N GLU A 512 -12.40 26.40 -3.57
CA GLU A 512 -12.98 25.12 -3.17
C GLU A 512 -12.64 23.96 -4.11
N VAL A 513 -12.24 24.26 -5.35
CA VAL A 513 -11.80 23.25 -6.32
C VAL A 513 -10.28 23.17 -6.45
N ASP A 514 -9.53 24.10 -5.84
CA ASP A 514 -8.07 24.18 -5.96
C ASP A 514 -7.38 22.85 -5.61
N GLY A 515 -6.68 22.26 -6.59
CA GLY A 515 -5.99 20.98 -6.45
C GLY A 515 -6.77 19.75 -6.94
N SER A 516 -8.07 19.88 -7.21
CA SER A 516 -8.90 18.77 -7.70
C SER A 516 -8.89 18.62 -9.22
N TRP A 517 -9.47 17.52 -9.70
CA TRP A 517 -9.85 17.33 -11.09
C TRP A 517 -11.36 17.15 -11.21
N ASP A 518 -11.95 17.71 -12.26
CA ASP A 518 -13.38 17.53 -12.52
C ASP A 518 -13.68 16.06 -12.87
N PRO A 519 -14.70 15.43 -12.27
CA PRO A 519 -15.00 14.01 -12.44
C PRO A 519 -15.76 13.70 -13.75
N ILE A 520 -15.24 14.19 -14.87
CA ILE A 520 -15.87 14.14 -16.20
C ILE A 520 -15.35 12.98 -17.07
N GLY A 521 -14.45 12.16 -16.51
CA GLY A 521 -13.97 10.95 -17.16
C GLY A 521 -14.97 9.80 -17.11
N GLU A 522 -14.70 8.75 -17.87
CA GLU A 522 -15.58 7.59 -18.07
C GLU A 522 -16.11 7.01 -16.75
N TRP A 523 -15.22 6.82 -15.78
CA TRP A 523 -15.51 6.28 -14.44
C TRP A 523 -15.68 7.37 -13.37
N GLY A 524 -15.45 8.64 -13.75
CA GLY A 524 -15.51 9.78 -12.83
C GLY A 524 -16.90 9.99 -12.22
N ILE A 525 -17.96 9.67 -12.98
CA ILE A 525 -19.34 9.74 -12.48
C ILE A 525 -19.61 8.77 -11.34
N SER A 526 -18.92 7.62 -11.26
CA SER A 526 -19.16 6.62 -10.21
C SER A 526 -18.40 6.95 -8.92
N GLY A 527 -17.13 7.36 -9.05
CA GLY A 527 -16.29 7.69 -7.88
C GLY A 527 -16.33 9.16 -7.45
N GLY A 528 -16.88 10.04 -8.27
CA GLY A 528 -16.95 11.48 -7.98
C GLY A 528 -15.61 12.20 -8.01
N ARG A 529 -15.59 13.42 -7.45
CA ARG A 529 -14.42 14.32 -7.46
C ARG A 529 -13.28 13.80 -6.58
N VAL A 530 -13.60 13.12 -5.47
CA VAL A 530 -12.60 12.48 -4.59
C VAL A 530 -11.82 11.42 -5.36
N TYR A 531 -12.50 10.52 -6.07
CA TYR A 531 -11.87 9.51 -6.93
C TYR A 531 -10.94 10.14 -7.97
N SER A 532 -11.44 11.14 -8.70
CA SER A 532 -10.69 11.78 -9.77
C SER A 532 -9.45 12.50 -9.24
N THR A 533 -9.56 13.08 -8.04
CA THR A 533 -8.46 13.79 -7.38
C THR A 533 -7.42 12.84 -6.81
N ALA A 534 -7.85 11.80 -6.10
CA ALA A 534 -6.96 10.80 -5.53
C ALA A 534 -6.18 10.05 -6.62
N LEU A 535 -6.86 9.53 -7.66
CA LEU A 535 -6.15 8.86 -8.76
C LEU A 535 -5.29 9.81 -9.59
N GLY A 536 -5.69 11.07 -9.77
CA GLY A 536 -4.86 12.09 -10.42
C GLY A 536 -3.55 12.30 -9.67
N ALA A 537 -3.60 12.43 -8.34
CA ALA A 537 -2.44 12.50 -7.47
C ALA A 537 -1.58 11.22 -7.58
N MET A 538 -2.18 10.05 -7.39
CA MET A 538 -1.49 8.75 -7.49
C MET A 538 -0.80 8.52 -8.84
N THR A 539 -1.39 9.03 -9.93
CA THR A 539 -0.79 8.94 -11.27
C THR A 539 0.46 9.83 -11.39
N LEU A 540 0.45 11.02 -10.77
CA LEU A 540 1.61 11.92 -10.71
C LEU A 540 2.67 11.51 -9.69
N GLU A 541 2.33 10.64 -8.74
CA GLU A 541 3.25 10.12 -7.71
C GLU A 541 4.22 9.04 -8.24
N VAL A 542 3.96 8.50 -9.43
CA VAL A 542 4.68 7.34 -10.00
C VAL A 542 6.21 7.43 -9.90
N TYR A 543 6.81 8.63 -10.02
CA TYR A 543 8.27 8.85 -10.01
C TYR A 543 8.96 8.63 -8.65
N TYR A 544 8.19 8.71 -7.57
CA TYR A 544 8.72 8.65 -6.21
C TYR A 544 8.00 7.64 -5.33
N ARG A 545 6.78 7.26 -5.71
CA ARG A 545 6.04 6.17 -5.08
C ARG A 545 6.63 4.81 -5.41
N PHE A 546 7.09 4.60 -6.65
CA PHE A 546 7.48 3.29 -7.16
C PHE A 546 8.95 3.23 -7.58
N GLU A 547 9.60 2.11 -7.27
CA GLU A 547 10.89 1.77 -7.85
C GLU A 547 10.68 1.08 -9.20
N ARG A 548 11.54 1.40 -10.19
CA ARG A 548 11.55 0.66 -11.45
C ARG A 548 12.08 -0.75 -11.18
N GLN A 549 11.33 -1.76 -11.61
CA GLN A 549 11.76 -3.15 -11.48
C GLN A 549 13.09 -3.37 -12.22
N GLN A 550 14.08 -3.92 -11.51
CA GLN A 550 15.34 -4.38 -12.10
C GLN A 550 15.10 -5.71 -12.83
N GLU A 551 15.71 -5.89 -14.00
CA GLU A 551 15.58 -7.14 -14.77
C GLU A 551 16.11 -8.32 -13.95
N GLY A 552 15.37 -9.44 -13.93
CA GLY A 552 15.81 -10.70 -13.32
C GLY A 552 15.35 -10.97 -11.89
N ILE A 553 14.62 -10.05 -11.24
CA ILE A 553 14.06 -10.26 -9.89
C ILE A 553 12.53 -10.33 -10.01
N GLY A 554 12.02 -11.52 -10.30
CA GLY A 554 10.59 -11.84 -10.36
C GLY A 554 10.17 -12.75 -9.20
N LEU A 555 9.11 -12.33 -8.49
CA LEU A 555 8.31 -12.97 -7.41
C LEU A 555 8.98 -13.53 -6.14
#